data_AF-T0ZXD4-F1
#
_entry.id   AF-T0ZXD4-F1
#
_cell.length_a   1.000
_cell.length_b   1.000
_cell.length_c   1.000
_cell.angle_alpha   90.00
_cell.angle_beta   90.00
_cell.angle_gamma   90.00
#
_symmetry.space_group_name_H-M   'P 1'
#
loop_
_entity.id
_entity.type
_entity.pdbx_description
1 polymer ?
#
loop_
_entity_poly.entity_id
_entity_poly.type
_entity_poly.pdbx_seq_one_letter_code
_entity_poly.pdbx_strand_id
1 'polypeptide(L)'
;MAARTIQGIGLTIMPLGMSLVREEFPREIVPRAQALISAMFGVGFAVSLPLGSLISNDFGWRMTYHTAIPFLLFLAIATFFMVKESRFRRPEVKIDFIGAILLAVSLASVVFALSEGPSWGWYSPSTMVLATLGLTLLVPLLLYERRYSMAGGEAILHFKLLSMRNVMVA
;
A
#
# COMPACT_ATOMS: atom_id res chain seq x y z
N MET A 1 10.11 -16.84 -3.69
CA MET A 1 10.37 -15.38 -3.73
C MET A 1 9.56 -14.67 -4.81
N ALA A 2 9.62 -15.07 -6.08
CA ALA A 2 8.85 -14.43 -7.17
C ALA A 2 7.34 -14.24 -6.87
N ALA A 3 6.66 -15.26 -6.35
CA ALA A 3 5.24 -15.17 -5.98
C ALA A 3 4.95 -14.12 -4.89
N ARG A 4 5.89 -13.90 -3.95
CA ARG A 4 5.76 -12.89 -2.89
C ARG A 4 6.02 -11.49 -3.43
N THR A 5 6.98 -11.34 -4.35
CA THR A 5 7.20 -10.08 -5.07
C THR A 5 5.96 -9.68 -5.87
N ILE A 6 5.35 -10.62 -6.59
CA ILE A 6 4.11 -10.39 -7.35
C ILE A 6 2.96 -10.00 -6.42
N GLN A 7 2.79 -10.67 -5.28
CA GLN A 7 1.80 -10.27 -4.28
C GLN A 7 2.06 -8.85 -3.75
N GLY A 8 3.32 -8.50 -3.47
CA GLY A 8 3.68 -7.16 -3.04
C GLY A 8 3.29 -6.09 -4.07
N ILE A 9 3.53 -6.35 -5.36
CA ILE A 9 3.08 -5.48 -6.46
C ILE A 9 1.54 -5.41 -6.47
N GLY A 10 0.85 -6.55 -6.32
CA GLY A 10 -0.62 -6.59 -6.28
C GLY A 10 -1.22 -5.78 -5.13
N LEU A 11 -0.55 -5.71 -3.97
CA LEU A 11 -1.02 -4.91 -2.83
C LEU A 11 -1.01 -3.39 -3.10
N THR A 12 -0.30 -2.91 -4.13
CA THR A 12 -0.38 -1.50 -4.57
C THR A 12 -1.76 -1.11 -5.08
N ILE A 13 -2.64 -2.07 -5.38
CA ILE A 13 -4.04 -1.81 -5.75
C ILE A 13 -4.81 -1.11 -4.63
N MET A 14 -4.40 -1.29 -3.37
CA MET A 14 -5.04 -0.67 -2.20
C MET A 14 -4.94 0.87 -2.24
N PRO A 15 -3.74 1.48 -2.26
CA PRO A 15 -3.63 2.94 -2.39
C PRO A 15 -4.14 3.44 -3.75
N LEU A 16 -3.97 2.68 -4.84
CA LEU A 16 -4.49 3.06 -6.16
C LEU A 16 -6.02 3.17 -6.17
N GLY A 17 -6.72 2.21 -5.56
CA GLY A 17 -8.17 2.26 -5.42
C GLY A 17 -8.64 3.46 -4.61
N MET A 18 -7.92 3.80 -3.53
CA MET A 18 -8.21 5.00 -2.74
C MET A 18 -8.00 6.30 -3.52
N SER A 19 -6.97 6.37 -4.37
CA SER A 19 -6.74 7.52 -5.26
C SER A 19 -7.85 7.64 -6.31
N LEU A 20 -8.23 6.54 -6.96
CA LEU A 20 -9.33 6.53 -7.94
C LEU A 20 -10.66 6.99 -7.35
N VAL A 21 -10.98 6.58 -6.12
CA VAL A 21 -12.20 7.05 -5.44
C VAL A 21 -12.19 8.57 -5.24
N ARG A 22 -11.02 9.15 -4.91
CA ARG A 22 -10.88 10.61 -4.74
C ARG A 22 -10.97 11.38 -6.06
N GLU A 23 -10.62 10.73 -7.18
CA GLU A 23 -10.67 11.32 -8.52
C GLU A 23 -12.08 11.24 -9.14
N GLU A 24 -12.78 10.11 -8.96
CA GLU A 24 -14.07 9.85 -9.61
C GLU A 24 -15.29 10.34 -8.80
N PHE A 25 -15.18 10.40 -7.46
CA PHE A 25 -16.31 10.81 -6.61
C PHE A 25 -16.20 12.27 -6.14
N PRO A 26 -17.35 12.98 -6.00
CA PRO A 26 -17.40 14.27 -5.33
C PRO A 26 -16.84 14.20 -3.90
N ARG A 27 -16.17 15.28 -3.47
CA ARG A 27 -15.44 15.34 -2.18
C ARG A 27 -16.33 15.00 -0.98
N GLU A 28 -17.63 15.28 -1.06
CA GLU A 28 -18.60 15.02 0.00
C GLU A 28 -18.88 13.52 0.20
N ILE A 29 -18.70 12.71 -0.85
CA ILE A 29 -19.02 11.26 -0.85
C ILE A 29 -17.77 10.41 -0.58
N VAL A 30 -16.57 10.95 -0.85
CA VAL A 30 -15.29 10.26 -0.64
C VAL A 30 -15.18 9.59 0.74
N PRO A 31 -15.49 10.24 1.87
CA PRO A 31 -15.40 9.58 3.19
C PRO A 31 -16.31 8.36 3.31
N ARG A 32 -17.52 8.42 2.74
CA ARG A 32 -18.47 7.29 2.74
C ARG A 32 -17.99 6.15 1.84
N ALA A 33 -17.46 6.48 0.66
CA ALA A 33 -16.90 5.49 -0.26
C ALA A 33 -15.67 4.79 0.36
N GLN A 34 -14.78 5.54 1.01
CA GLN A 34 -13.65 4.98 1.73
C GLN A 34 -14.10 4.11 2.91
N ALA A 35 -15.10 4.55 3.69
CA ALA A 35 -15.67 3.74 4.76
C ALA A 35 -16.27 2.43 4.25
N LEU A 36 -16.94 2.44 3.09
CA LEU A 36 -17.49 1.24 2.48
C LEU A 36 -16.38 0.27 2.05
N ILE A 37 -15.32 0.78 1.41
CA ILE A 37 -14.14 -0.02 1.04
C ILE A 37 -13.50 -0.66 2.29
N SER A 38 -13.31 0.12 3.36
CA SER A 38 -12.81 -0.39 4.64
C SER A 38 -13.72 -1.45 5.25
N ALA A 39 -15.05 -1.25 5.20
CA ALA A 39 -16.02 -2.22 5.69
C ALA A 39 -15.97 -3.53 4.88
N MET A 40 -15.79 -3.46 3.55
CA MET A 40 -15.62 -4.63 2.70
C MET A 40 -14.40 -5.46 3.11
N PHE A 41 -13.29 -4.83 3.50
CA PHE A 41 -12.14 -5.55 4.06
C PHE A 41 -12.49 -6.26 5.36
N GLY A 42 -13.15 -5.55 6.29
CA GLY A 42 -13.58 -6.13 7.56
C GLY A 42 -14.47 -7.36 7.38
N VAL A 43 -15.47 -7.25 6.50
CA VAL A 43 -16.36 -8.37 6.15
C VAL A 43 -15.57 -9.50 5.49
N GLY A 44 -14.67 -9.19 4.56
CA GLY A 44 -13.82 -10.18 3.90
C GLY A 44 -12.96 -10.96 4.89
N PHE A 45 -12.33 -10.28 5.85
CA PHE A 45 -11.57 -10.93 6.92
C PHE A 45 -12.46 -11.81 7.80
N ALA A 46 -13.62 -11.30 8.22
CA ALA A 46 -14.56 -12.04 9.06
C ALA A 46 -15.08 -13.32 8.37
N VAL A 47 -15.35 -13.27 7.06
CA VAL A 47 -15.87 -14.41 6.29
C VAL A 47 -14.76 -15.39 5.89
N SER A 48 -13.56 -14.89 5.57
CA SER A 48 -12.45 -15.73 5.09
C SER A 48 -11.87 -16.66 6.17
N LEU A 49 -11.85 -16.25 7.44
CA LEU A 49 -11.31 -17.09 8.52
C LEU A 49 -12.12 -18.39 8.75
N PRO A 50 -13.46 -18.35 8.93
CA PRO A 50 -14.26 -19.56 9.02
C PRO A 50 -14.24 -20.40 7.74
N LEU A 51 -14.38 -19.76 6.57
CA LEU A 51 -14.36 -20.49 5.29
C LEU A 51 -13.01 -21.18 5.07
N GLY A 52 -11.91 -20.48 5.33
CA GLY A 52 -10.56 -21.02 5.21
C GLY A 52 -10.33 -22.18 6.17
N SER A 53 -10.83 -22.08 7.41
CA SER A 53 -10.77 -23.16 8.39
C SER A 53 -11.56 -24.39 7.95
N LEU A 54 -12.81 -24.22 7.48
CA LEU A 54 -13.65 -25.33 7.00
C LEU A 54 -12.99 -26.04 5.80
N ILE A 55 -12.55 -25.28 4.80
CA ILE A 55 -11.89 -25.83 3.62
C ILE A 55 -10.60 -26.56 4.00
N SER A 56 -9.81 -26.00 4.92
CA SER A 56 -8.57 -26.63 5.37
C SER A 56 -8.81 -27.92 6.14
N ASN A 57 -9.90 -28.02 6.90
CA ASN A 57 -10.25 -29.22 7.67
C ASN A 57 -10.74 -30.36 6.77
N ASP A 58 -11.62 -30.04 5.81
CA ASP A 58 -12.28 -31.07 4.98
C ASP A 58 -11.45 -31.45 3.74
N PHE A 59 -10.74 -30.49 3.14
CA PHE A 59 -10.05 -30.65 1.86
C PHE A 59 -8.54 -30.37 1.93
N GLY A 60 -8.03 -30.04 3.11
CA GLY A 60 -6.62 -29.74 3.36
C GLY A 60 -6.21 -28.31 3.00
N TRP A 61 -5.11 -27.85 3.62
CA TRP A 61 -4.62 -26.47 3.50
C TRP A 61 -4.32 -26.00 2.07
N ARG A 62 -3.97 -26.93 1.17
CA ARG A 62 -3.68 -26.61 -0.25
C ARG A 62 -4.93 -26.11 -0.96
N MET A 63 -6.09 -26.66 -0.64
CA MET A 63 -7.35 -26.29 -1.29
C MET A 63 -7.79 -24.87 -0.92
N THR A 64 -7.44 -24.37 0.27
CA THR A 64 -7.66 -22.98 0.65
C THR A 64 -7.02 -21.98 -0.32
N TYR A 65 -5.88 -22.33 -0.94
CA TYR A 65 -5.26 -21.49 -1.96
C TYR A 65 -5.93 -21.66 -3.33
N HIS A 66 -6.30 -22.89 -3.70
CA HIS A 66 -6.99 -23.13 -4.97
C HIS A 66 -8.36 -22.47 -5.01
N THR A 67 -9.07 -22.39 -3.89
CA THR A 67 -10.34 -21.67 -3.82
C THR A 67 -10.22 -20.18 -4.09
N ALA A 68 -9.05 -19.56 -3.91
CA ALA A 68 -8.85 -18.15 -4.26
C ALA A 68 -8.76 -17.92 -5.78
N ILE A 69 -8.28 -18.91 -6.55
CA ILE A 69 -8.07 -18.81 -8.01
C ILE A 69 -9.35 -18.42 -8.77
N PRO A 70 -10.51 -19.08 -8.60
CA PRO A 70 -11.72 -18.71 -9.33
C PRO A 70 -12.21 -17.31 -8.98
N PHE A 71 -12.09 -16.88 -7.72
CA PHE A 71 -12.44 -15.51 -7.31
C PHE A 71 -11.51 -14.48 -7.95
N LEU A 72 -10.20 -14.74 -7.97
CA LEU A 72 -9.22 -13.86 -8.61
C LEU A 72 -9.47 -13.75 -10.11
N LEU A 73 -9.77 -14.87 -10.78
CA LEU A 73 -10.08 -14.89 -12.21
C LEU A 73 -11.37 -14.12 -12.50
N PHE A 74 -12.43 -14.35 -11.72
CA PHE A 74 -13.68 -13.62 -11.82
C PHE A 74 -13.46 -12.11 -11.63
N LEU A 75 -12.70 -11.70 -10.62
CA LEU A 75 -12.43 -10.29 -10.35
C LEU A 75 -11.58 -9.64 -11.44
N ALA A 76 -10.60 -10.36 -11.98
CA ALA A 76 -9.79 -9.91 -13.11
C ALA A 76 -10.63 -9.70 -14.37
N ILE A 77 -11.51 -10.65 -14.69
CA ILE A 77 -12.45 -10.56 -15.82
C ILE A 77 -13.43 -9.39 -15.60
N ALA A 78 -14.05 -9.31 -14.43
CA ALA A 78 -14.98 -8.24 -14.09
C ALA A 78 -14.30 -6.87 -14.18
N THR A 79 -13.07 -6.75 -13.69
CA THR A 79 -12.28 -5.51 -13.80
C THR A 79 -12.02 -5.15 -15.26
N PHE A 80 -11.58 -6.11 -16.07
CA PHE A 80 -11.30 -5.90 -17.49
C PHE A 80 -12.51 -5.39 -18.29
N PHE A 81 -13.73 -5.88 -17.97
CA PHE A 81 -14.94 -5.48 -18.68
C PHE A 81 -15.67 -4.28 -18.07
N MET A 82 -15.63 -4.11 -16.74
CA MET A 82 -16.44 -3.10 -16.04
C MET A 82 -15.67 -1.83 -15.70
N VAL A 83 -14.36 -1.91 -15.47
CA VAL A 83 -13.55 -0.74 -15.10
C VAL A 83 -13.08 -0.04 -16.36
N LYS A 84 -13.61 1.17 -16.58
CA LYS A 84 -13.14 2.05 -17.66
C LYS A 84 -11.81 2.68 -17.26
N GLU A 85 -10.95 2.89 -18.25
CA GLU A 85 -9.67 3.57 -18.03
C GLU A 85 -9.91 5.01 -17.53
N SER A 86 -9.16 5.43 -16.50
CA SER A 86 -9.31 6.76 -15.90
C SER A 86 -9.12 7.85 -16.96
N ARG A 87 -10.04 8.81 -17.00
CA ARG A 87 -10.00 9.94 -17.94
C ARG A 87 -8.95 10.97 -17.58
N PHE A 88 -8.43 10.93 -16.35
CA PHE A 88 -7.42 11.85 -15.83
C PHE A 88 -6.00 11.32 -16.07
N ARG A 89 -5.60 11.19 -17.34
CA ARG A 89 -4.17 11.08 -17.66
C ARG A 89 -3.54 12.47 -17.58
N ARG A 90 -2.57 12.68 -16.69
CA ARG A 90 -1.66 13.83 -16.70
C ARG A 90 -0.35 13.42 -17.39
N PRO A 91 -0.26 13.49 -18.73
CA PRO A 91 0.93 13.03 -19.47
C PRO A 91 2.20 13.82 -19.14
N GLU A 92 2.08 15.00 -18.52
CA GLU A 92 3.19 15.88 -18.15
C GLU A 92 3.87 15.51 -16.83
N VAL A 93 3.24 14.68 -15.99
CA VAL A 93 3.80 14.29 -14.68
C VAL A 93 4.77 13.13 -14.86
N LYS A 94 6.04 13.38 -14.57
CA LYS A 94 7.09 12.34 -14.56
C LYS A 94 7.02 11.56 -13.25
N ILE A 95 7.13 10.23 -13.35
CA ILE A 95 7.20 9.35 -12.18
C ILE A 95 8.53 9.59 -11.46
N ASP A 96 8.46 9.92 -10.16
CA ASP A 96 9.62 10.05 -9.29
C ASP A 96 10.11 8.67 -8.80
N PHE A 97 10.88 7.98 -9.65
CA PHE A 97 11.44 6.68 -9.32
C PHE A 97 12.47 6.76 -8.18
N ILE A 98 13.22 7.86 -8.07
CA ILE A 98 14.27 7.99 -7.06
C ILE A 98 13.63 8.15 -5.68
N GLY A 99 12.68 9.07 -5.53
CA GLY A 99 11.92 9.25 -4.31
C GLY A 99 11.15 7.99 -3.94
N ALA A 100 10.52 7.32 -4.91
CA ALA A 100 9.80 6.07 -4.67
C ALA A 100 10.71 4.94 -4.16
N ILE A 101 11.89 4.73 -4.75
CA ILE A 101 12.84 3.71 -4.28
C ILE A 101 13.35 4.05 -2.88
N LEU A 102 13.70 5.31 -2.65
CA LEU A 102 14.27 5.75 -1.38
C LEU A 102 13.26 5.59 -0.24
N LEU A 103 11.99 5.96 -0.50
CA LEU A 103 10.87 5.75 0.43
C LEU A 103 10.59 4.26 0.65
N ALA A 104 10.57 3.46 -0.42
CA ALA A 104 10.35 2.02 -0.33
C ALA A 104 11.43 1.31 0.51
N VAL A 105 12.72 1.61 0.28
CA VAL A 105 13.83 1.01 1.02
C VAL A 105 13.83 1.46 2.48
N SER A 106 13.58 2.75 2.74
CA SER A 106 13.50 3.26 4.11
C SER A 106 12.37 2.59 4.90
N LEU A 107 11.15 2.58 4.35
CA LEU A 107 9.99 1.93 5.00
C LEU A 107 10.19 0.44 5.16
N ALA A 108 10.67 -0.26 4.13
CA ALA A 108 10.94 -1.69 4.21
C ALA A 108 11.95 -2.00 5.32
N SER A 109 13.01 -1.20 5.46
CA SER A 109 14.03 -1.38 6.51
C SER A 109 13.45 -1.18 7.91
N VAL A 110 12.63 -0.14 8.11
CA VAL A 110 11.96 0.11 9.40
C VAL A 110 10.96 -0.99 9.73
N VAL A 111 10.08 -1.34 8.80
CA VAL A 111 9.06 -2.38 9.01
C VAL A 111 9.72 -3.73 9.28
N PHE A 112 10.80 -4.06 8.57
CA PHE A 112 11.53 -5.30 8.77
C PHE A 112 12.22 -5.33 10.14
N ALA A 113 12.87 -4.23 10.56
CA ALA A 113 13.46 -4.12 11.90
C ALA A 113 12.41 -4.28 13.01
N LEU A 114 11.20 -3.73 12.83
CA LEU A 114 10.09 -3.88 13.78
C LEU A 114 9.50 -5.30 13.77
N SER A 115 9.44 -5.94 12.61
CA SER A 115 8.87 -7.28 12.45
C SER A 115 9.77 -8.37 13.02
N GLU A 116 11.08 -8.28 12.78
CA GLU A 116 12.08 -9.25 13.28
C GLU A 116 12.73 -8.79 14.62
N GLY A 117 12.38 -7.61 15.13
CA GLY A 117 12.84 -7.14 16.44
C GLY A 117 12.53 -8.12 17.58
N PRO A 118 11.30 -8.67 17.66
CA PRO A 118 10.93 -9.67 18.67
C PRO A 118 11.63 -11.03 18.50
N SER A 119 11.99 -11.43 17.29
CA SER A 119 12.61 -12.74 16.99
C SER A 119 14.13 -12.70 17.14
N TRP A 120 14.78 -11.68 16.60
CA TRP A 120 16.24 -11.53 16.60
C TRP A 120 16.76 -10.82 17.85
N GLY A 121 15.88 -10.14 18.57
CA GLY A 121 16.22 -9.28 19.69
C GLY A 121 16.51 -7.85 19.24
N TRP A 122 15.96 -6.90 20.00
CA TRP A 122 16.05 -5.46 19.72
C TRP A 122 17.49 -4.93 19.68
N TYR A 123 18.40 -5.54 20.45
CA TYR A 123 19.82 -5.17 20.52
C TYR A 123 20.70 -6.00 19.59
N SER A 124 20.12 -6.83 18.71
CA SER A 124 20.93 -7.56 17.74
C SER A 124 21.57 -6.59 16.73
N PRO A 125 22.80 -6.85 16.28
CA PRO A 125 23.44 -6.03 15.25
C PRO A 125 22.59 -5.88 14.00
N SER A 126 21.89 -6.94 13.58
CA SER A 126 21.00 -6.94 12.42
C SER A 126 19.83 -5.95 12.58
N THR A 127 19.13 -5.99 13.72
CA THR A 127 18.00 -5.08 14.00
C THR A 127 18.46 -3.63 14.12
N MET A 128 19.61 -3.39 14.76
CA MET A 128 20.18 -2.04 14.88
C MET A 128 20.61 -1.46 13.53
N VAL A 129 21.24 -2.27 12.67
CA VAL A 129 21.62 -1.84 11.31
C VAL A 129 20.39 -1.48 10.50
N LEU A 130 19.35 -2.32 10.52
CA LEU A 130 18.13 -2.05 9.76
C LEU A 130 17.36 -0.83 10.27
N ALA A 131 17.27 -0.67 11.60
CA ALA A 131 16.63 0.49 12.22
C ALA A 131 17.39 1.79 11.90
N THR A 132 18.71 1.79 12.06
CA THR A 132 19.55 2.96 11.74
C THR A 132 19.56 3.26 10.24
N LEU A 133 19.62 2.25 9.37
CA LEU A 133 19.54 2.42 7.92
C LEU A 133 18.18 3.00 7.50
N GLY A 134 17.08 2.48 8.04
CA GLY A 134 15.73 3.02 7.80
C GLY A 134 15.62 4.50 8.19
N LEU A 135 16.06 4.85 9.41
CA LEU A 135 16.05 6.22 9.93
C LEU A 135 16.97 7.16 9.15
N THR A 136 18.18 6.71 8.83
CA THR A 136 19.15 7.51 8.08
C THR A 136 18.70 7.75 6.65
N LEU A 137 18.00 6.81 6.01
CA LEU A 137 17.43 6.98 4.68
C LEU A 137 16.23 7.94 4.63
N LEU A 138 15.55 8.20 5.76
CA LEU A 138 14.52 9.24 5.82
C LEU A 138 15.13 10.63 5.61
N VAL A 139 16.35 10.89 6.10
CA VAL A 139 17.00 12.20 5.96
C VAL A 139 17.26 12.59 4.48
N PRO A 140 17.93 11.78 3.63
CA PRO A 140 18.12 12.08 2.23
C PRO A 140 16.80 12.08 1.46
N LEU A 141 15.80 11.29 1.88
CA LEU A 141 14.45 11.36 1.30
C LEU A 141 13.83 12.75 1.51
N LEU A 142 13.84 13.24 2.75
CA LEU A 142 13.33 14.58 3.08
C LEU A 142 14.06 15.68 2.32
N LEU A 143 15.38 15.55 2.15
CA LEU A 143 16.18 16.52 1.40
C LEU A 143 15.92 16.44 -0.11
N TYR A 144 15.76 15.22 -0.65
CA TYR A 144 15.46 14.97 -2.05
C TYR A 144 14.09 15.52 -2.42
N GLU A 145 13.05 15.19 -1.64
CA GLU A 145 11.69 15.67 -1.90
C GLU A 145 11.55 17.18 -1.73
N ARG A 146 12.24 17.79 -0.77
CA ARG A 146 12.29 19.26 -0.64
C ARG A 146 12.88 19.90 -1.89
N ARG A 147 13.98 19.35 -2.42
CA ARG A 147 14.60 19.86 -3.65
C ARG A 147 13.72 19.62 -4.88
N TYR A 148 13.10 18.44 -4.97
CA TYR A 148 12.22 18.06 -6.08
C TYR A 148 10.95 18.92 -6.10
N SER A 149 10.36 19.21 -4.94
CA SER A 149 9.22 20.11 -4.79
C SER A 149 9.57 21.56 -5.15
N MET A 150 10.75 22.05 -4.76
CA MET A 150 11.24 23.39 -5.15
C MET A 150 11.55 23.52 -6.64
N ALA A 151 11.91 22.41 -7.30
CA ALA A 151 12.15 22.33 -8.74
C ALA A 151 10.86 22.20 -9.58
N GLY A 152 9.68 22.23 -8.95
CA GLY A 152 8.39 22.16 -9.62
C GLY A 152 7.87 20.76 -9.92
N GLY A 153 8.49 19.71 -9.36
CA GLY A 153 7.99 18.34 -9.46
C GLY A 153 6.86 18.03 -8.47
N GLU A 154 5.96 17.10 -8.84
CA GLU A 154 4.94 16.56 -7.91
C GLU A 154 5.64 15.63 -6.90
N ALA A 155 5.94 16.16 -5.70
CA ALA A 155 6.55 15.38 -4.63
C ALA A 155 5.55 14.36 -4.05
N ILE A 156 6.05 13.16 -3.73
CA ILE A 156 5.24 12.10 -3.13
C ILE A 156 4.74 12.53 -1.74
N LEU A 157 5.63 13.12 -0.92
CA LEU A 157 5.22 13.84 0.29
C LEU A 157 4.99 15.33 -0.01
N HIS A 158 3.73 15.71 -0.16
CA HIS A 158 3.33 17.10 -0.20
C HIS A 158 3.46 17.74 1.19
N PHE A 159 4.64 18.27 1.53
CA PHE A 159 4.87 18.99 2.79
C PHE A 159 3.95 20.20 2.99
N LYS A 160 3.39 20.75 1.90
CA LYS A 160 2.37 21.80 1.96
C LYS A 160 1.08 21.34 2.65
N LEU A 161 0.72 20.06 2.54
CA LEU A 161 -0.43 19.47 3.23
C LEU A 161 -0.15 19.24 4.72
N LEU A 162 1.08 18.84 5.07
CA LEU A 162 1.53 18.69 6.46
C LEU A 162 1.62 20.03 7.22
N SER A 163 1.81 21.13 6.49
CA SER A 163 1.78 22.50 7.03
C SER A 163 0.36 23.07 7.19
N MET A 164 -0.67 22.43 6.60
CA MET A 164 -2.05 22.83 6.81
C MET A 164 -2.52 22.41 8.20
N ARG A 165 -2.61 23.40 9.08
CA ARG A 165 -2.99 23.31 10.51
C ARG A 165 -4.31 22.57 10.79
N ASN A 166 -5.14 22.32 9.77
CA ASN A 166 -6.41 21.60 9.89
C ASN A 166 -6.26 20.07 9.97
N VAL A 167 -5.11 19.49 9.63
CA VAL A 167 -4.92 18.02 9.64
C VAL A 167 -4.58 17.48 11.04
N MET A 168 -4.14 18.32 11.97
CA MET A 168 -3.89 17.89 13.36
C MET A 168 -5.14 17.83 14.24
N VAL A 169 -6.30 18.22 13.72
CA VAL A 169 -7.55 18.35 14.51
C VAL A 169 -8.71 17.50 13.95
N ALA A 170 -8.43 16.64 12.96
CA ALA A 170 -9.40 15.69 12.39
C ALA A 170 -8.88 14.27 12.55
#